data_AF-D3R004-F1
#
_entry.id   AF-D3R004-F1
#
_cell.length_a   1.000
_cell.length_b   1.000
_cell.length_c   1.000
_cell.angle_alpha   90.00
_cell.angle_beta   90.00
_cell.angle_gamma   90.00
#
_symmetry.space_group_name_H-M   'P 1'
#
loop_
_entity.id
_entity.type
_entity.pdbx_description
1 polymer ?
#
loop_
_entity_poly.entity_id
_entity_poly.type
_entity_poly.pdbx_seq_one_letter_code
_entity_poly.pdbx_strand_id
1 'polypeptide(L)'
;MDVQKFKEVIKKRNETHDEYDYGVEMCWKEEIEIMSEDVPSTVTYLKNDCTPKEFFWISEIIDDLAVKTRSREIVEAYKNLGKKYPDMAKTFNFAGCVKYAEAALGEDANA
;
A
#
# COMPACT_ATOMS: atom_id res chain seq x y z
N MET A 1 -3.65 12.26 -2.81
CA MET A 1 -4.19 11.68 -1.58
C MET A 1 -4.27 12.71 -0.47
N ASP A 2 -5.31 12.60 0.35
CA ASP A 2 -5.48 13.27 1.63
C ASP A 2 -4.68 12.52 2.72
N VAL A 3 -3.50 13.04 3.04
CA VAL A 3 -2.57 12.43 3.99
C VAL A 3 -3.14 12.33 5.40
N GLN A 4 -3.98 13.29 5.81
CA GLN A 4 -4.55 13.25 7.17
C GLN A 4 -5.57 12.12 7.28
N LYS A 5 -6.48 12.00 6.30
CA LYS A 5 -7.43 10.88 6.27
C LYS A 5 -6.74 9.53 6.19
N PHE A 6 -5.70 9.41 5.36
CA PHE A 6 -4.90 8.19 5.28
C PHE A 6 -4.34 7.78 6.66
N LYS A 7 -3.79 8.73 7.42
CA LYS A 7 -3.26 8.47 8.76
C LYS A 7 -4.35 8.10 9.77
N GLU A 8 -5.53 8.70 9.65
CA GLU A 8 -6.69 8.35 10.48
C GLU A 8 -7.17 6.91 10.19
N VAL A 9 -7.21 6.50 8.92
CA VAL A 9 -7.56 5.13 8.52
C VAL A 9 -6.54 4.12 9.04
N ILE A 10 -5.24 4.40 8.92
CA ILE A 10 -4.19 3.55 9.49
C ILE A 10 -4.34 3.41 11.01
N LYS A 11 -4.65 4.52 11.71
CA LYS A 11 -4.89 4.47 13.15
C LYS A 11 -6.07 3.57 13.48
N LYS A 12 -7.19 3.73 12.76
CA LYS A 12 -8.39 2.88 12.89
C LYS A 12 -8.08 1.41 12.61
N ARG A 13 -7.32 1.10 11.56
CA ARG A 13 -6.90 -0.28 11.23
C ARG A 13 -6.05 -0.89 12.35
N ASN A 14 -5.10 -0.13 12.89
CA ASN A 14 -4.24 -0.53 14.01
C ASN A 14 -5.03 -0.76 15.32
N GLU A 15 -6.17 -0.11 15.50
CA GLU A 15 -7.08 -0.31 16.65
C GLU A 15 -8.13 -1.39 16.40
N THR A 16 -8.27 -1.86 15.15
CA THR A 16 -9.21 -2.92 14.76
C THR A 16 -8.59 -4.28 15.03
N HIS A 17 -9.31 -5.14 15.75
CA HIS A 17 -8.89 -6.51 16.02
C HIS A 17 -8.81 -7.31 14.71
N ASP A 18 -7.74 -8.08 14.52
CA ASP A 18 -7.48 -8.77 13.24
C ASP A 18 -8.55 -9.82 12.90
N GLU A 19 -9.18 -10.44 13.90
CA GLU A 19 -10.30 -11.39 13.70
C GLU A 19 -11.65 -10.69 13.41
N TYR A 20 -11.70 -9.36 13.42
CA TYR A 20 -12.90 -8.63 12.99
C TYR A 20 -12.83 -8.32 11.50
N ASP A 21 -12.97 -9.36 10.68
CA ASP A 21 -12.77 -9.33 9.22
C ASP A 21 -13.48 -8.15 8.54
N TYR A 22 -14.76 -7.90 8.88
CA TYR A 22 -15.51 -6.78 8.30
C TYR A 22 -14.88 -5.42 8.63
N GLY A 23 -14.42 -5.22 9.87
CA GLY A 23 -13.78 -3.96 10.27
C GLY A 23 -12.46 -3.75 9.54
N VAL A 24 -11.67 -4.82 9.39
CA VAL A 24 -10.41 -4.82 8.64
C VAL A 24 -10.65 -4.49 7.18
N GLU A 25 -11.57 -5.19 6.50
CA GLU A 25 -11.91 -4.94 5.10
C GLU A 25 -12.39 -3.49 4.86
N MET A 26 -13.15 -2.93 5.80
CA MET A 26 -13.62 -1.55 5.66
C MET A 26 -12.47 -0.54 5.77
N CYS A 27 -11.45 -0.81 6.58
CA CYS A 27 -10.26 0.03 6.62
C CYS A 27 -9.47 -0.08 5.32
N TRP A 28 -9.28 -1.29 4.79
CA TRP A 28 -8.59 -1.50 3.51
C TRP A 28 -9.28 -0.76 2.36
N LYS A 29 -10.60 -0.89 2.24
CA LYS A 29 -11.39 -0.17 1.23
C LYS A 29 -11.19 1.34 1.34
N GLU A 30 -11.25 1.88 2.55
CA GLU A 30 -11.07 3.33 2.80
C GLU A 30 -9.65 3.80 2.44
N GLU A 31 -8.62 3.03 2.81
CA GLU A 31 -7.21 3.30 2.48
C GLU A 31 -6.98 3.31 0.96
N ILE A 32 -7.51 2.30 0.26
CA ILE A 32 -7.43 2.18 -1.20
C ILE A 32 -8.11 3.37 -1.89
N GLU A 33 -9.32 3.77 -1.46
CA GLU A 33 -9.99 4.93 -2.05
C GLU A 33 -9.15 6.21 -1.89
N ILE A 34 -8.66 6.50 -0.69
CA ILE A 34 -7.85 7.71 -0.41
C ILE A 34 -6.56 7.72 -1.25
N MET A 35 -5.87 6.58 -1.33
CA MET A 35 -4.61 6.50 -2.09
C MET A 35 -4.84 6.52 -3.60
N SER A 36 -6.01 6.09 -4.07
CA SER A 36 -6.36 6.07 -5.50
C SER A 36 -6.93 7.38 -6.04
N GLU A 37 -7.40 8.28 -5.17
CA GLU A 37 -8.10 9.50 -5.58
C GLU A 37 -7.22 10.46 -6.40
N ASP A 38 -5.91 10.45 -6.14
CA ASP A 38 -4.90 11.28 -6.81
C ASP A 38 -3.56 10.56 -6.78
N VAL A 39 -3.32 9.81 -7.85
CA VAL A 39 -2.13 8.98 -8.07
C VAL A 39 -0.84 9.79 -8.02
N PRO A 40 -0.68 10.94 -8.73
CA PRO A 40 0.52 11.77 -8.62
C PRO A 40 0.88 12.17 -7.18
N SER A 41 -0.11 12.60 -6.40
CA SER A 41 0.10 12.97 -5.00
C SER A 41 0.47 11.74 -4.15
N THR A 42 -0.15 10.58 -4.39
CA THR A 42 0.21 9.32 -3.71
C THR A 42 1.64 8.89 -4.00
N VAL A 43 2.07 8.95 -5.26
CA VAL A 43 3.45 8.65 -5.66
C VAL A 43 4.44 9.59 -4.97
N THR A 44 4.10 10.89 -4.90
CA THR A 44 4.91 11.90 -4.22
C THR A 44 5.04 11.57 -2.73
N TYR A 45 3.93 11.23 -2.08
CA TYR A 45 3.89 10.84 -0.66
C TYR A 45 4.77 9.61 -0.38
N LEU A 46 4.62 8.54 -1.17
CA LEU A 46 5.40 7.30 -1.02
C LEU A 46 6.91 7.56 -1.13
N LYS A 47 7.34 8.44 -2.04
CA LYS A 47 8.76 8.75 -2.24
C LYS A 47 9.33 9.57 -1.06
N ASN A 48 8.59 10.59 -0.62
CA ASN A 48 9.14 11.65 0.22
C ASN A 48 8.78 11.48 1.70
N ASP A 49 7.51 11.23 2.01
CA ASP A 49 6.95 11.44 3.34
C ASP A 49 6.54 10.14 4.05
N CYS A 50 6.31 9.06 3.30
CA CYS A 50 5.86 7.77 3.85
C CYS A 50 6.86 7.21 4.86
N THR A 51 6.36 6.86 6.05
CA THR A 51 7.17 6.32 7.14
C THR A 51 7.26 4.79 7.09
N PRO A 52 8.20 4.15 7.81
CA PRO A 52 8.26 2.69 7.87
C PRO A 52 6.95 2.06 8.38
N LYS A 53 6.29 2.67 9.37
CA LYS A 53 5.02 2.14 9.90
C LYS A 53 3.91 2.21 8.85
N GLU A 54 3.81 3.30 8.12
CA GLU A 54 2.83 3.44 7.04
C GLU A 54 3.11 2.49 5.88
N PHE A 55 4.38 2.29 5.53
CA PHE A 55 4.80 1.30 4.54
C PHE A 55 4.31 -0.12 4.90
N PHE A 56 4.38 -0.51 6.17
CA PHE A 56 3.82 -1.77 6.64
C PHE A 56 2.30 -1.86 6.41
N TRP A 57 1.53 -0.81 6.73
CA TRP A 57 0.08 -0.84 6.53
C TRP A 57 -0.31 -0.90 5.05
N ILE A 58 0.39 -0.15 4.20
CA ILE A 58 0.19 -0.20 2.74
C ILE A 58 0.45 -1.61 2.20
N SER A 59 1.29 -2.43 2.85
CA SER A 59 1.54 -3.81 2.42
C SER A 59 0.31 -4.70 2.43
N GLU A 60 -0.70 -4.37 3.23
CA GLU A 60 -1.98 -5.11 3.31
C GLU A 60 -2.87 -4.85 2.09
N ILE A 61 -2.65 -3.76 1.33
CA ILE A 61 -3.56 -3.29 0.27
C ILE A 61 -2.88 -3.01 -1.08
N ILE A 62 -1.56 -3.19 -1.19
CA ILE A 62 -0.81 -2.71 -2.36
C ILE A 62 -1.22 -3.38 -3.67
N ASP A 63 -1.60 -4.66 -3.64
CA ASP A 63 -2.08 -5.39 -4.80
C ASP A 63 -3.46 -4.90 -5.24
N ASP A 64 -4.40 -4.73 -4.32
CA ASP A 64 -5.71 -4.14 -4.61
C ASP A 64 -5.61 -2.68 -5.09
N LEU A 65 -4.70 -1.90 -4.49
CA LEU A 65 -4.40 -0.54 -4.95
C LEU A 65 -3.83 -0.55 -6.37
N ALA A 66 -2.97 -1.52 -6.71
CA ALA A 66 -2.45 -1.71 -8.05
C ALA A 66 -3.55 -2.15 -9.03
N VAL A 67 -4.47 -3.04 -8.62
CA VAL A 67 -5.64 -3.43 -9.43
C VAL A 67 -6.52 -2.22 -9.75
N LYS A 68 -6.80 -1.38 -8.76
CA LYS A 68 -7.69 -0.21 -8.91
C LYS A 68 -7.06 0.89 -9.74
N THR A 69 -5.80 1.22 -9.48
CA THR A 69 -5.12 2.38 -10.11
C THR A 69 -4.44 2.03 -11.42
N ARG A 70 -4.05 0.76 -11.62
CA ARG A 70 -3.16 0.30 -12.70
C ARG A 70 -1.89 1.15 -12.83
N SER A 71 -1.43 1.75 -11.72
CA SER A 71 -0.31 2.69 -11.71
C SER A 71 1.01 1.99 -11.48
N ARG A 72 1.82 1.87 -12.54
CA ARG A 72 3.23 1.45 -12.46
C ARG A 72 4.05 2.30 -11.50
N GLU A 73 3.76 3.60 -11.44
CA GLU A 73 4.51 4.53 -10.59
C GLU A 73 4.26 4.28 -9.10
N ILE A 74 3.05 3.89 -8.71
CA ILE A 74 2.73 3.50 -7.33
C ILE A 74 3.49 2.23 -6.97
N VAL A 75 3.44 1.20 -7.82
CA VAL A 75 4.13 -0.08 -7.57
C VAL A 75 5.64 0.13 -7.46
N GLU A 76 6.24 0.93 -8.36
CA GLU A 76 7.68 1.21 -8.29
C GLU A 76 8.04 2.08 -7.08
N ALA A 77 7.21 3.06 -6.70
CA ALA A 77 7.43 3.83 -5.47
C ALA A 77 7.38 2.92 -4.21
N TYR A 78 6.43 1.99 -4.17
CA TYR A 78 6.33 0.99 -3.09
C TYR A 78 7.53 0.03 -3.07
N LYS A 79 8.01 -0.44 -4.23
CA LYS A 79 9.25 -1.24 -4.31
C LYS A 79 10.46 -0.49 -3.76
N ASN A 80 10.55 0.81 -4.03
CA ASN A 80 11.63 1.65 -3.53
C ASN A 80 11.52 1.91 -2.02
N LEU A 81 10.33 1.87 -1.42
CA LEU A 81 10.19 1.86 0.04
C LEU A 81 10.84 0.63 0.68
N GLY A 82 10.78 -0.54 0.06
CA GLY A 82 11.50 -1.72 0.53
C GLY A 82 13.02 -1.56 0.56
N LYS A 83 13.58 -0.78 -0.39
CA LYS A 83 15.01 -0.41 -0.39
C LYS A 83 15.33 0.66 0.65
N LYS A 84 14.42 1.62 0.85
CA LYS A 84 14.53 2.72 1.82
C LYS A 84 14.42 2.24 3.28
N TYR A 85 13.59 1.23 3.52
CA TYR A 85 13.27 0.69 4.84
C TYR A 85 13.48 -0.84 4.90
N PRO A 86 14.72 -1.32 4.71
CA PRO A 86 15.01 -2.74 4.56
C PRO A 86 14.71 -3.56 5.82
N ASP A 87 14.78 -2.96 7.01
CA ASP A 87 14.44 -3.66 8.26
C ASP A 87 12.93 -3.84 8.43
N MET A 88 12.14 -2.87 7.97
CA MET A 88 10.69 -2.99 7.94
C MET A 88 10.26 -4.02 6.89
N ALA A 89 10.88 -4.04 5.72
CA ALA A 89 10.55 -5.00 4.65
C ALA A 89 10.78 -6.48 5.06
N LYS A 90 11.56 -6.74 6.13
CA LYS A 90 11.78 -8.09 6.68
C LYS A 90 10.68 -8.55 7.64
N THR A 91 9.78 -7.66 8.09
CA THR A 91 8.76 -8.00 9.10
C THR A 91 7.48 -8.57 8.49
N PHE A 92 7.35 -8.54 7.17
CA PHE A 92 6.20 -9.06 6.43
C PHE A 92 6.64 -9.67 5.08
N ASN A 93 5.70 -10.27 4.35
CA ASN A 93 5.98 -10.90 3.05
C ASN A 93 6.14 -9.86 1.92
N PHE A 94 7.14 -8.98 2.02
CA PHE A 94 7.36 -7.91 1.04
C PHE A 94 7.51 -8.42 -0.40
N ALA A 95 8.24 -9.54 -0.60
CA ALA A 95 8.39 -10.15 -1.91
C ALA A 95 7.05 -10.61 -2.50
N GLY A 96 6.17 -11.17 -1.68
CA GLY A 96 4.79 -11.52 -2.09
C GLY A 96 3.99 -10.29 -2.47
N CYS A 97 3.98 -9.25 -1.62
CA CYS A 97 3.28 -8.00 -1.90
C CYS A 97 3.71 -7.37 -3.25
N VAL A 98 5.02 -7.31 -3.52
CA VAL A 98 5.53 -6.79 -4.80
C VAL A 98 5.07 -7.65 -5.98
N LYS A 99 5.19 -8.99 -5.86
CA LYS A 99 4.76 -9.91 -6.91
C LYS A 99 3.28 -9.72 -7.26
N TYR A 100 2.39 -9.67 -6.26
CA TYR A 100 0.96 -9.51 -6.51
C TYR A 100 0.61 -8.14 -7.09
N ALA A 101 1.29 -7.08 -6.66
CA ALA A 101 1.11 -5.74 -7.23
C ALA A 101 1.60 -5.64 -8.69
N GLU A 102 2.71 -6.29 -9.04
CA GLU A 102 3.21 -6.36 -10.43
C GLU A 102 2.29 -7.22 -11.31
N ALA A 103 1.81 -8.37 -10.80
CA ALA A 103 0.83 -9.20 -11.48
C ALA A 103 -0.48 -8.42 -11.77
N ALA A 104 -0.91 -7.56 -10.85
CA ALA A 104 -2.05 -6.66 -11.03
C ALA A 104 -1.84 -5.62 -12.15
N LEU A 105 -0.60 -5.36 -12.58
CA LEU A 105 -0.34 -4.52 -13.76
C LEU A 105 -0.36 -5.31 -15.08
N GLY A 106 -0.54 -6.63 -15.02
CA GLY A 106 -0.48 -7.52 -16.18
C GLY A 106 0.95 -7.83 -16.62
N GLU A 107 1.93 -7.72 -15.72
CA GLU A 107 3.36 -7.93 -16.05
C GLU A 107 3.79 -9.40 -15.91
N ASP A 108 2.90 -10.29 -15.47
CA ASP A 108 3.09 -11.74 -15.52
C ASP A 108 2.55 -12.34 -16.84
N ALA A 109 3.26 -12.09 -17.94
CA ALA A 109 3.34 -12.97 -19.10
C ALA A 109 4.47 -12.52 -20.05
N ASN A 110 5.74 -12.60 -19.61
CA ASN A 110 6.95 -12.87 -20.43
C ASN A 110 8.24 -12.58 -19.65
N ALA A 111 8.66 -13.51 -18.80
CA ALA A 111 10.05 -13.66 -18.37
C ALA A 111 10.45 -15.14 -18.47
#